data_AF-A0A7S2MYK3-F1
#
_entry.id   AF-A0A7S2MYK3-F1
#
_cell.length_a   1.000
_cell.length_b   1.000
_cell.length_c   1.000
_cell.angle_alpha   90.00
_cell.angle_beta   90.00
_cell.angle_gamma   90.00
#
_symmetry.space_group_name_H-M   'P 1'
#
loop_
_entity.id
_entity.type
_entity.pdbx_description
1 polymer ?
#
loop_
_entity_poly.entity_id
_entity_poly.type
_entity_poly.pdbx_seq_one_letter_code
_entity_poly.pdbx_strand_id
1 'polypeptide(L)'
;RRAGAAGHEMENVPDVQPGEEDIENLTEESLDLSCASGLAYLRARSQIGNDQDSHKFRKTDNRPLEMSTVDGDIKLEYRDDFGRVQTPKEAFRAISWKFHGKVPGRKNMERRLLRLENEMKLKTMNPVESLPTLRALRHVQHSDAKPYMVLSGANEK
;
A
#
# COMPACT_ATOMS: atom_id res chain seq x y z
N ARG A 1 45.61 -46.41 14.77
CA ARG A 1 44.20 -46.88 14.69
C ARG A 1 43.34 -45.64 14.94
N ARG A 2 42.89 -44.89 13.92
CA ARG A 2 41.50 -44.87 13.34
C ARG A 2 40.43 -45.09 14.43
N ALA A 3 39.32 -44.36 14.57
CA ALA A 3 38.59 -43.33 13.82
C ALA A 3 37.55 -42.73 14.83
N GLY A 4 36.77 -41.68 14.61
CA GLY A 4 36.47 -40.87 13.44
C GLY A 4 35.66 -39.63 13.88
N ALA A 5 35.89 -38.51 13.19
CA ALA A 5 35.07 -37.32 13.29
C ALA A 5 33.80 -37.52 12.45
N ALA A 6 32.62 -37.36 13.05
CA ALA A 6 31.36 -37.33 12.31
C ALA A 6 31.25 -35.96 11.62
N GLY A 7 31.64 -35.92 10.34
CA GLY A 7 31.33 -34.81 9.45
C GLY A 7 29.82 -34.76 9.23
N HIS A 8 29.23 -33.61 9.52
CA HIS A 8 27.88 -33.28 9.07
C HIS A 8 28.00 -32.93 7.59
N GLU A 9 27.65 -33.88 6.72
CA GLU A 9 27.62 -33.64 5.29
C GLU A 9 26.48 -32.67 5.00
N MET A 10 26.86 -31.43 4.66
CA MET A 10 25.95 -30.42 4.13
C MET A 10 25.57 -30.89 2.73
N GLU A 11 24.47 -31.63 2.64
CA GLU A 11 23.87 -32.02 1.38
C GLU A 11 23.52 -30.74 0.61
N ASN A 12 24.18 -30.58 -0.54
CA ASN A 12 24.13 -29.40 -1.38
C ASN A 12 22.75 -29.35 -2.03
N VAL A 13 21.83 -28.57 -1.45
CA VAL A 13 20.51 -28.31 -2.03
C VAL A 13 20.73 -27.58 -3.36
N PRO A 14 20.31 -28.13 -4.51
CA PRO A 14 20.47 -27.43 -5.77
C PRO A 14 19.67 -26.12 -5.72
N ASP A 15 20.35 -25.03 -6.08
CA ASP A 15 19.79 -23.70 -6.27
C ASP A 15 18.71 -23.79 -7.37
N VAL A 16 17.45 -23.97 -6.95
CA VAL A 16 16.31 -23.93 -7.84
C VAL A 16 16.14 -22.47 -8.22
N GLN A 17 16.73 -22.11 -9.37
CA GLN A 17 16.43 -20.85 -10.02
C GLN A 17 14.91 -20.77 -10.17
N PRO A 18 14.23 -19.76 -9.59
CA PRO A 18 12.82 -19.60 -9.83
C PRO A 18 12.67 -19.34 -11.33
N GLY A 19 12.10 -20.32 -12.03
CA GLY A 19 11.71 -20.16 -13.41
C GLY A 19 10.89 -18.88 -13.52
N GLU A 20 11.29 -18.02 -14.44
CA GLU A 20 10.46 -16.95 -14.96
C GLU A 20 9.27 -17.63 -15.66
N GLU A 21 8.32 -18.11 -14.87
CA GLU A 21 6.98 -18.38 -15.36
C GLU A 21 6.37 -17.01 -15.61
N ASP A 22 6.51 -16.57 -16.87
CA ASP A 22 5.77 -15.46 -17.44
C ASP A 22 4.30 -15.68 -17.14
N ILE A 23 3.84 -15.03 -16.07
CA ILE A 23 2.42 -14.94 -15.76
C ILE A 23 1.84 -14.15 -16.92
N GLU A 24 1.22 -14.86 -17.87
CA GLU A 24 0.34 -14.30 -18.90
C GLU A 24 -0.89 -13.68 -18.21
N ASN A 25 -0.67 -12.60 -17.47
CA ASN A 25 -1.70 -11.64 -17.15
C ASN A 25 -2.03 -10.96 -18.46
N LEU A 26 -3.29 -11.11 -18.93
CA LEU A 26 -3.95 -10.35 -19.99
C LEU A 26 -3.03 -9.26 -20.53
N THR A 27 -2.34 -9.54 -21.64
CA THR A 27 -1.32 -8.64 -22.17
C THR A 27 -1.96 -7.28 -22.43
N GLU A 28 -1.66 -6.33 -21.56
CA GLU A 28 -1.88 -4.91 -21.83
C GLU A 28 -1.23 -4.64 -23.19
N GLU A 29 -1.99 -4.02 -24.11
CA GLU A 29 -1.43 -3.65 -25.41
C GLU A 29 -0.12 -2.88 -25.16
N SER A 30 0.97 -3.37 -25.75
CA SER A 30 2.29 -2.79 -25.57
C SER A 30 2.20 -1.32 -25.92
N LEU A 31 2.43 -0.46 -24.93
CA LEU A 31 2.29 0.97 -25.10
C LEU A 31 3.21 1.42 -26.23
N ASP A 32 2.66 2.10 -27.24
CA ASP A 32 3.47 2.91 -28.13
C ASP A 32 4.32 3.82 -27.25
N LEU A 33 5.62 4.00 -27.48
CA LEU A 33 6.47 4.88 -26.62
C LEU A 33 6.09 6.38 -26.71
N SER A 34 4.91 6.69 -27.26
CA SER A 34 4.31 7.99 -27.37
C SER A 34 3.78 8.50 -26.02
N CYS A 35 3.75 9.82 -25.85
CA CYS A 35 3.10 10.45 -24.70
C CYS A 35 1.58 10.21 -24.70
N ALA A 36 0.96 10.09 -25.88
CA ALA A 36 -0.49 9.93 -26.01
C ALA A 36 -0.99 8.58 -25.48
N SER A 37 -0.29 7.48 -25.79
CA SER A 37 -0.55 6.14 -25.26
C SER A 37 -0.30 6.08 -23.76
N GLY A 38 0.77 6.70 -23.26
CA GLY A 38 1.04 6.81 -21.82
C GLY A 38 -0.08 7.54 -21.06
N LEU A 39 -0.60 8.65 -21.60
CA LEU A 39 -1.75 9.34 -21.03
C LEU A 39 -3.05 8.53 -21.13
N ALA A 40 -3.27 7.81 -22.23
CA ALA A 40 -4.41 6.91 -22.39
C ALA A 40 -4.39 5.77 -21.36
N TYR A 41 -3.21 5.18 -21.13
CA TYR A 41 -2.98 4.14 -20.13
C TYR A 41 -3.30 4.61 -18.72
N LEU A 42 -2.71 5.75 -18.32
CA LEU A 42 -2.94 6.32 -17.00
C LEU A 42 -4.39 6.76 -16.79
N ARG A 43 -5.09 7.20 -17.86
CA ARG A 43 -6.53 7.48 -17.83
C ARG A 43 -7.35 6.20 -17.66
N ALA A 44 -7.04 5.14 -18.43
CA ALA A 44 -7.72 3.85 -18.33
C ALA A 44 -7.55 3.25 -16.93
N ARG A 45 -6.36 3.36 -16.34
CA ARG A 45 -6.05 2.95 -14.97
C ARG A 45 -6.57 3.92 -13.89
N SER A 46 -7.22 5.01 -14.30
CA SER A 46 -7.74 6.06 -13.42
C SER A 46 -6.69 6.66 -12.47
N GLN A 47 -5.43 6.71 -12.90
CA GLN A 47 -4.30 7.28 -12.15
C GLN A 47 -4.12 8.79 -12.39
N ILE A 48 -4.64 9.31 -13.51
CA ILE A 48 -4.65 10.75 -13.81
C ILE A 48 -5.83 11.48 -13.14
N GLY A 49 -6.89 10.75 -12.76
CA GLY A 49 -7.99 11.34 -12.02
C GLY A 49 -7.53 11.66 -10.61
N ASN A 50 -7.23 12.94 -10.34
CA ASN A 50 -6.87 13.54 -9.05
C ASN A 50 -6.62 12.49 -7.96
N ASP A 51 -5.36 12.17 -7.66
CA ASP A 51 -4.92 11.19 -6.65
C ASP A 51 -5.67 11.29 -5.29
N GLN A 52 -6.23 12.46 -5.01
CA GLN A 52 -7.07 12.80 -3.85
C GLN A 52 -8.51 12.23 -3.88
N ASP A 53 -8.96 11.69 -5.01
CA ASP A 53 -10.34 11.25 -5.27
C ASP A 53 -10.63 9.83 -4.80
N SER A 54 -9.59 9.02 -4.53
CA SER A 54 -9.74 7.67 -3.97
C SER A 54 -10.46 7.67 -2.61
N HIS A 55 -10.44 8.80 -1.89
CA HIS A 55 -11.15 8.99 -0.63
C HIS A 55 -12.64 9.37 -0.78
N LYS A 56 -13.12 9.66 -2.00
CA LYS A 56 -14.49 10.15 -2.25
C LYS A 56 -15.60 9.15 -1.91
N PHE A 57 -15.32 7.85 -1.99
CA PHE A 57 -16.41 6.86 -2.01
C PHE A 57 -16.78 6.25 -0.66
N ARG A 58 -16.05 6.53 0.44
CA ARG A 58 -16.29 5.83 1.71
C ARG A 58 -16.56 6.69 2.94
N LYS A 59 -16.25 8.00 2.93
CA LYS A 59 -16.59 8.98 4.00
C LYS A 59 -16.20 10.39 3.54
N THR A 60 -17.19 11.26 3.41
CA THR A 60 -17.01 12.69 3.03
C THR A 60 -16.00 13.41 3.91
N ASP A 61 -15.96 13.05 5.20
CA ASP A 61 -15.12 13.67 6.22
C ASP A 61 -13.61 13.42 6.04
N ASN A 62 -13.24 12.43 5.22
CA ASN A 62 -11.85 12.10 4.93
C ASN A 62 -11.35 12.69 3.61
N ARG A 63 -12.19 13.45 2.89
CA ARG A 63 -11.75 14.13 1.68
C ARG A 63 -10.75 15.23 2.06
N PRO A 64 -9.57 15.33 1.42
CA PRO A 64 -8.64 16.44 1.62
C PRO A 64 -9.36 17.79 1.53
N LEU A 65 -9.10 18.68 2.48
CA LEU A 65 -9.77 19.97 2.54
C LEU A 65 -9.12 20.91 1.52
N GLU A 66 -9.76 21.06 0.36
CA GLU A 66 -9.45 22.11 -0.60
C GLU A 66 -10.56 23.15 -0.50
N MET A 67 -10.23 24.32 0.06
CA MET A 67 -11.09 25.49 0.01
C MET A 67 -10.50 26.45 -1.02
N SER A 68 -11.20 26.63 -2.13
CA SER A 68 -10.88 27.67 -3.13
C SER A 68 -11.85 28.84 -3.00
N THR A 69 -11.37 30.04 -3.34
CA THR A 69 -12.25 31.21 -3.52
C THR A 69 -13.14 31.02 -4.74
N VAL A 70 -14.20 31.83 -4.87
CA VAL A 70 -15.17 31.76 -5.99
C VAL A 70 -14.47 31.84 -7.34
N ASP A 71 -13.39 32.62 -7.42
CA ASP A 71 -12.60 32.82 -8.64
C ASP A 71 -11.45 31.79 -8.79
N GLY A 72 -11.24 30.91 -7.80
CA GLY A 72 -10.23 29.85 -7.85
C GLY A 72 -8.77 30.30 -7.66
N ASP A 73 -8.55 31.60 -7.49
CA ASP A 73 -7.21 32.21 -7.40
C ASP A 73 -6.43 31.81 -6.14
N ILE A 74 -7.13 31.52 -5.04
CA ILE A 74 -6.50 31.18 -3.76
C ILE A 74 -6.91 29.76 -3.36
N LYS A 75 -5.91 28.90 -3.15
CA LYS A 75 -6.08 27.53 -2.63
C LYS A 75 -5.59 27.45 -1.20
N LEU A 76 -6.49 27.15 -0.26
CA LEU A 76 -6.13 26.90 1.13
C LEU A 76 -5.97 25.40 1.37
N GLU A 77 -4.72 24.97 1.56
CA GLU A 77 -4.35 23.58 1.88
C GLU A 77 -3.72 23.50 3.27
N TYR A 78 -4.08 22.46 4.03
CA TYR A 78 -3.39 22.12 5.27
C TYR A 78 -2.47 20.93 5.03
N ARG A 79 -1.17 21.12 5.24
CA ARG A 79 -0.16 20.05 5.08
C ARG A 79 0.43 19.62 6.42
N ASP A 80 0.71 18.33 6.51
CA ASP A 80 1.45 17.73 7.63
C ASP A 80 2.97 17.87 7.45
N ASP A 81 3.76 17.49 8.46
CA ASP A 81 5.23 17.53 8.42
C ASP A 81 5.83 16.73 7.25
N PHE A 82 5.09 15.71 6.78
CA PHE A 82 5.44 14.86 5.64
C PHE A 82 4.95 15.40 4.29
N GLY A 83 4.41 16.62 4.23
CA GLY A 83 3.91 17.25 3.00
C GLY A 83 2.57 16.71 2.50
N ARG A 84 1.95 15.76 3.21
CA ARG A 84 0.63 15.21 2.89
C ARG A 84 -0.48 16.23 3.18
N VAL A 85 -1.42 16.40 2.24
CA VAL A 85 -2.62 17.19 2.47
C VAL A 85 -3.49 16.51 3.53
N GLN A 86 -3.74 17.20 4.63
CA GLN A 86 -4.54 16.72 5.75
C GLN A 86 -6.03 16.75 5.40
N THR A 87 -6.77 15.79 5.95
CA THR A 87 -8.25 15.85 5.89
C THR A 87 -8.75 16.98 6.81
N PRO A 88 -9.96 17.52 6.59
CA PRO A 88 -10.53 18.61 7.40
C PRO A 88 -10.53 18.26 8.89
N LYS A 89 -10.83 17.01 9.22
CA LYS A 89 -10.82 16.49 10.59
C LYS A 89 -9.42 16.49 11.21
N GLU A 90 -8.40 16.19 10.42
CA GLU A 90 -7.02 16.20 10.89
C GLU A 90 -6.50 17.64 11.06
N ALA A 91 -6.76 18.49 10.08
CA ALA A 91 -6.43 19.90 10.10
C ALA A 91 -7.06 20.61 11.30
N PHE A 92 -8.37 20.44 11.52
CA PHE A 92 -9.05 21.02 12.68
C PHE A 92 -8.42 20.55 13.99
N ARG A 93 -8.12 19.25 14.15
CA ARG A 93 -7.48 18.73 15.37
C ARG A 93 -6.09 19.32 15.60
N ALA A 94 -5.28 19.43 14.54
CA ALA A 94 -3.95 20.02 14.62
C ALA A 94 -4.03 21.48 15.06
N ILE A 95 -4.96 22.26 14.48
CA ILE A 95 -5.23 23.64 14.87
C ILE A 95 -5.72 23.71 16.31
N SER A 96 -6.67 22.86 16.72
CA SER A 96 -7.20 22.84 18.08
C SER A 96 -6.12 22.52 19.12
N TRP A 97 -5.20 21.60 18.83
CA TRP A 97 -4.09 21.29 19.75
C TRP A 97 -3.13 22.46 19.89
N LYS A 98 -2.80 23.14 18.78
CA LYS A 98 -1.97 24.36 18.79
C LYS A 98 -2.68 25.50 19.54
N PHE A 99 -3.97 25.65 19.32
CA PHE A 99 -4.79 26.70 19.94
C PHE A 99 -4.97 26.49 21.44
N HIS A 100 -5.31 25.28 21.88
CA HIS A 100 -5.53 24.99 23.30
C HIS A 100 -4.26 24.60 24.07
N GLY A 101 -3.14 24.35 23.37
CA GLY A 101 -1.88 23.87 23.97
C GLY A 101 -1.97 22.45 24.56
N LYS A 102 -3.09 21.74 24.37
CA LYS A 102 -3.34 20.41 24.91
C LYS A 102 -3.15 19.35 23.83
N VAL A 103 -1.99 18.72 23.83
CA VAL A 103 -1.64 17.62 22.93
C VAL A 103 -2.16 16.30 23.50
N PRO A 104 -2.61 15.35 22.67
CA PRO A 104 -2.92 14.00 23.14
C PRO A 104 -1.70 13.33 23.78
N GLY A 105 -1.95 12.46 24.76
CA GLY A 105 -0.87 11.69 25.39
C GLY A 105 -0.07 10.83 24.39
N ARG A 106 1.17 10.51 24.76
CA ARG A 106 2.17 9.80 23.94
C ARG A 106 1.62 8.56 23.21
N LYS A 107 0.93 7.66 23.91
CA LYS A 107 0.36 6.44 23.34
C LYS A 107 -0.62 6.70 22.18
N ASN A 108 -1.39 7.79 22.27
CA ASN A 108 -2.34 8.17 21.22
C ASN A 108 -1.63 8.77 20.01
N MET A 109 -0.53 9.51 20.22
CA MET A 109 0.32 10.00 19.14
C MET A 109 1.02 8.85 18.43
N GLU A 110 1.62 7.91 19.16
CA GLU A 110 2.28 6.72 18.61
C GLU A 110 1.31 5.86 17.79
N ARG A 111 0.10 5.60 18.30
CA ARG A 111 -0.93 4.89 17.54
C ARG A 111 -1.30 5.61 16.24
N ARG A 112 -1.30 6.95 16.23
CA ARG A 112 -1.62 7.74 15.04
C ARG A 112 -0.48 7.67 14.02
N LEU A 113 0.76 7.79 14.47
CA LEU A 113 1.96 7.64 13.63
C LEU A 113 2.02 6.24 13.00
N LEU A 114 1.72 5.20 13.76
CA LEU A 114 1.69 3.83 13.24
C LEU A 114 0.61 3.64 12.16
N ARG A 115 -0.57 4.25 12.33
CA ARG A 115 -1.62 4.22 11.30
C ARG A 115 -1.14 4.90 10.02
N LEU A 116 -0.52 6.07 10.15
CA LEU A 116 0.04 6.82 9.02
C LEU A 116 1.11 6.00 8.29
N GLU A 117 2.03 5.39 9.02
CA GLU A 117 3.09 4.57 8.47
C GLU A 117 2.53 3.37 7.69
N ASN A 118 1.53 2.69 8.24
CA ASN A 118 0.87 1.57 7.56
C ASN A 118 0.14 2.02 6.28
N GLU A 119 -0.55 3.17 6.31
CA GLU A 119 -1.20 3.74 5.13
C GLU A 119 -0.18 4.08 4.04
N MET A 120 0.99 4.64 4.42
CA MET A 120 2.05 4.95 3.47
C MET A 120 2.65 3.67 2.87
N LYS A 121 2.95 2.66 3.70
CA LYS A 121 3.46 1.35 3.24
C LYS A 121 2.50 0.68 2.25
N LEU A 122 1.21 0.74 2.52
CA LEU A 122 0.18 0.17 1.63
C LEU A 122 0.08 0.89 0.28
N LYS A 123 0.41 2.18 0.23
CA LYS A 123 0.39 2.98 -1.01
C LYS A 123 1.66 2.78 -1.84
N THR A 124 2.81 2.61 -1.19
CA THR A 124 4.12 2.55 -1.88
C THR A 124 4.54 1.13 -2.27
N MET A 125 4.19 0.12 -1.47
CA MET A 125 4.63 -1.25 -1.70
C MET A 125 3.66 -2.04 -2.57
N ASN A 126 4.18 -3.07 -3.25
CA ASN A 126 3.33 -4.05 -3.94
C ASN A 126 2.37 -4.69 -2.91
N PRO A 127 1.05 -4.76 -3.19
CA PRO A 127 0.07 -5.31 -2.24
C PRO A 127 0.44 -6.71 -1.76
N VAL A 128 1.08 -7.52 -2.61
CA VAL A 128 1.49 -8.90 -2.27
C VAL A 128 2.54 -8.94 -1.16
N GLU A 129 3.44 -7.97 -1.11
CA GLU A 129 4.50 -7.90 -0.10
C GLU A 129 4.09 -7.09 1.14
N SER A 130 3.21 -6.10 0.97
CA SER A 130 2.82 -5.20 2.05
C SER A 130 1.90 -5.85 3.09
N LEU A 131 1.11 -6.85 2.68
CA LEU A 131 0.15 -7.53 3.54
C LEU A 131 0.74 -8.85 4.07
N PRO A 132 0.91 -9.01 5.40
CA PRO A 132 1.43 -10.25 5.99
C PRO A 132 0.59 -11.48 5.62
N THR A 133 -0.73 -11.29 5.49
CA THR A 133 -1.66 -12.34 5.09
C THR A 133 -1.37 -12.80 3.66
N LEU A 134 -1.26 -11.89 2.69
CA LEU A 134 -0.98 -12.25 1.29
C LEU A 134 0.37 -12.95 1.13
N ARG A 135 1.38 -12.53 1.90
CA ARG A 135 2.68 -13.22 1.93
C ARG A 135 2.54 -14.68 2.39
N ALA A 136 1.77 -14.92 3.45
CA ALA A 136 1.51 -16.27 3.95
C ALA A 136 0.73 -17.11 2.92
N LEU A 137 -0.30 -16.53 2.27
CA LEU A 137 -1.06 -17.24 1.23
C LEU A 137 -0.18 -17.60 0.04
N ARG A 138 0.70 -16.68 -0.40
CA ARG A 138 1.66 -16.95 -1.48
C ARG A 138 2.61 -18.09 -1.11
N HIS A 139 3.11 -18.11 0.12
CA HIS A 139 3.97 -19.20 0.59
C HIS A 139 3.26 -20.56 0.53
N VAL A 140 1.98 -20.63 0.93
CA VAL A 140 1.19 -21.87 0.86
C VAL A 140 0.94 -22.31 -0.59
N GLN A 141 0.64 -21.36 -1.49
CA GLN A 141 0.48 -21.67 -2.91
C GLN A 141 1.76 -22.25 -3.53
N HIS A 142 2.93 -21.72 -3.15
CA HIS A 142 4.22 -22.23 -3.62
C HIS A 142 4.55 -23.60 -3.01
N SER A 143 4.25 -23.83 -1.73
CA SER A 143 4.50 -25.13 -1.10
C SER A 143 3.62 -26.24 -1.66
N ASP A 144 2.36 -25.93 -1.98
CA ASP A 144 1.41 -26.91 -2.50
C ASP A 144 1.52 -27.09 -4.02
N ALA A 145 2.35 -26.28 -4.70
CA ALA A 145 2.48 -26.19 -6.15
C ALA A 145 1.12 -26.04 -6.86
N LYS A 146 0.21 -25.26 -6.26
CA LYS A 146 -1.14 -25.00 -6.81
C LYS A 146 -1.33 -23.50 -7.04
N PRO A 147 -1.79 -23.09 -8.23
CA PRO A 147 -2.02 -21.67 -8.52
C PRO A 147 -3.23 -21.09 -7.77
N TYR A 148 -4.08 -21.94 -7.19
CA TYR A 148 -5.25 -21.54 -6.43
C TYR A 148 -5.24 -22.13 -5.02
N MET A 149 -5.88 -21.43 -4.09
CA MET A 149 -6.11 -21.91 -2.73
C MET A 149 -7.57 -21.68 -2.36
N VAL A 150 -8.24 -22.71 -1.84
CA VAL A 150 -9.63 -22.60 -1.39
C VAL A 150 -9.63 -22.04 0.03
N LEU A 151 -10.04 -20.78 0.17
CA LEU A 151 -10.30 -20.18 1.48
C LEU A 151 -11.68 -20.64 1.95
N SER A 152 -11.75 -21.63 2.85
CA SER A 152 -13.01 -21.95 3.52
C SER A 152 -13.33 -20.85 4.54
N GLY A 153 -14.38 -20.08 4.26
CA GLY A 153 -14.92 -19.13 5.21
C GLY A 153 -15.72 -19.87 6.29
N ALA A 154 -15.74 -19.35 7.51
CA ALA A 154 -16.63 -19.77 8.60
C ALA A 154 -18.11 -19.41 8.34
N ASN A 155 -18.59 -19.59 7.11
CA ASN A 155 -19.97 -19.36 6.69
C ASN A 155 -20.82 -20.65 6.76
N GLU A 156 -20.27 -21.75 7.29
CA GLU A 156 -21.02 -22.95 7.65
C GLU A 156 -21.61 -22.79 9.07
N LYS A 157 -22.64 -21.95 9.20
CA LYS A 157 -23.63 -22.01 10.29
C LYS A 157 -24.99 -21.52 9.79
#